data_AF-A0A0R1U057-F1
#
_entry.id   AF-A0A0R1U057-F1
#
_cell.length_a   1.000
_cell.length_b   1.000
_cell.length_c   1.000
_cell.angle_alpha   90.00
_cell.angle_beta   90.00
_cell.angle_gamma   90.00
#
_symmetry.space_group_name_H-M   'P 1'
#
loop_
_entity.id
_entity.type
_entity.pdbx_description
1 polymer ?
#
loop_
_entity_poly.entity_id
_entity_poly.type
_entity_poly.pdbx_seq_one_letter_code
_entity_poly.pdbx_strand_id
1 'polypeptide(L)' 'MKTDRKNDITLDAYNKITTSTSYDDVNKQLGEPNSINESVFSGTTTLIAVYMNKDMTQFATITFTNNAVSSKTETNLK' A
#
# COMPACT_ATOMS: atom_id res chain seq x y z
N MET A 1 -14.16 -0.67 -15.59
CA MET A 1 -14.10 -1.31 -14.27
C MET A 1 -14.05 -0.20 -13.23
N LYS A 2 -15.13 0.03 -12.46
CA LYS A 2 -15.11 0.98 -11.33
C LYS A 2 -14.69 0.17 -10.12
N THR A 3 -13.45 0.33 -9.65
CA THR A 3 -13.08 -0.19 -8.33
C THR A 3 -13.80 0.66 -7.30
N ASP A 4 -14.66 0.05 -6.48
CA ASP A 4 -15.31 0.69 -5.35
C ASP A 4 -14.26 0.99 -4.28
N ARG A 5 -13.49 2.07 -4.50
CA ARG A 5 -12.43 2.54 -3.60
C ARG A 5 -13.06 3.00 -2.31
N LYS A 6 -12.92 2.18 -1.26
CA LYS A 6 -13.79 2.28 -0.10
C LYS A 6 -13.53 3.48 0.80
N ASN A 7 -12.41 4.20 0.70
CA ASN A 7 -12.19 5.54 1.29
C ASN A 7 -10.83 6.09 0.82
N ASP A 8 -10.65 7.41 0.88
CA ASP A 8 -9.32 8.02 0.84
C ASP A 8 -8.49 7.47 2.03
N ILE A 9 -7.21 7.19 1.80
CA ILE A 9 -6.29 6.78 2.85
C ILE A 9 -6.01 7.96 3.81
N THR A 10 -5.89 7.64 5.09
CA THR A 10 -5.59 8.57 6.18
C THR A 10 -4.25 8.25 6.81
N LEU A 11 -3.63 9.24 7.45
CA LEU A 11 -2.38 9.09 8.18
C LEU A 11 -2.54 8.07 9.33
N ASP A 12 -3.68 8.08 10.01
CA ASP A 12 -3.99 7.14 11.08
C ASP A 12 -4.05 5.68 10.60
N ALA A 13 -4.72 5.42 9.47
CA ALA A 13 -4.76 4.09 8.89
C ALA A 13 -3.37 3.65 8.40
N TYR A 14 -2.63 4.56 7.76
CA TYR A 14 -1.25 4.32 7.37
C TYR A 14 -0.37 3.97 8.58
N ASN A 15 -0.45 4.71 9.68
CA ASN A 15 0.39 4.52 10.86
C ASN A 15 0.19 3.19 11.58
N LYS A 16 -0.98 2.55 11.43
CA LYS A 16 -1.26 1.21 11.97
C LYS A 16 -0.52 0.09 11.24
N ILE A 17 -0.05 0.34 10.02
CA ILE A 17 0.72 -0.63 9.25
C ILE A 17 2.13 -0.71 9.81
N THR A 18 2.49 -1.87 10.32
CA THR A 18 3.84 -2.17 10.79
C THR A 18 4.61 -2.94 9.73
N THR A 19 5.93 -2.98 9.89
CA THR A 19 6.76 -4.00 9.23
C THR A 19 6.19 -5.39 9.54
N SER A 20 6.33 -6.32 8.59
CA SER A 20 5.74 -7.67 8.64
C SER A 20 4.23 -7.79 8.46
N THR A 21 3.49 -6.68 8.29
CA THR A 21 2.07 -6.76 7.88
C THR A 21 1.96 -7.41 6.50
N SER A 22 0.96 -8.26 6.28
CA SER A 22 0.75 -8.90 4.97
C SER A 22 0.13 -7.95 3.94
N TYR A 23 0.26 -8.24 2.64
CA TYR A 23 -0.40 -7.44 1.59
C TYR A 23 -1.92 -7.39 1.79
N ASP A 24 -2.54 -8.52 2.08
CA ASP A 24 -3.98 -8.62 2.30
C ASP A 24 -4.43 -7.81 3.52
N ASP A 25 -3.66 -7.81 4.61
CA ASP A 25 -4.01 -7.05 5.82
C ASP A 25 -3.78 -5.55 5.65
N VAL A 26 -2.81 -5.14 4.81
CA VAL A 26 -2.70 -3.75 4.37
C VAL A 26 -3.93 -3.36 3.56
N ASN A 27 -4.37 -4.18 2.61
CA ASN A 27 -5.55 -3.88 1.78
C ASN A 27 -6.84 -3.83 2.60
N LYS A 28 -6.98 -4.62 3.66
CA LYS A 28 -8.11 -4.51 4.59
C LYS A 28 -8.12 -3.16 5.33
N GLN A 29 -6.96 -2.57 5.56
CA GLN A 29 -6.81 -1.28 6.27
C GLN A 29 -6.95 -0.08 5.32
N LEU A 30 -6.31 -0.13 4.15
CA LEU A 30 -6.22 1.00 3.22
C LEU A 30 -7.19 0.92 2.03
N GLY A 31 -7.79 -0.25 1.78
CA GLY A 31 -8.48 -0.55 0.53
C GLY A 31 -7.52 -1.07 -0.55
N GLU A 32 -7.98 -1.13 -1.79
CA GLU A 32 -7.15 -1.58 -2.92
C GLU A 32 -6.17 -0.50 -3.37
N PRO A 33 -4.92 -0.86 -3.74
CA PRO A 33 -3.97 0.09 -4.29
C PRO A 33 -4.40 0.58 -5.68
N ASN A 34 -3.98 1.80 -6.01
CA ASN A 34 -4.18 2.41 -7.32
C ASN A 34 -3.28 1.75 -8.38
N SER A 35 -2.10 1.31 -7.98
CA SER A 35 -1.12 0.66 -8.85
C SER A 35 -0.32 -0.37 -8.08
N ILE A 36 0.04 -1.47 -8.76
CA ILE A 36 0.95 -2.49 -8.27
C ILE A 36 2.10 -2.70 -9.26
N ASN A 37 3.28 -2.97 -8.75
CA ASN A 37 4.42 -3.46 -9.52
C ASN A 37 5.02 -4.66 -8.77
N GLU A 38 5.00 -5.83 -9.41
CA GLU A 38 5.50 -7.07 -8.82
C GLU A 38 6.68 -7.59 -9.62
N SER A 39 7.72 -8.04 -8.91
CA SER A 39 8.91 -8.64 -9.49
C SER A 39 9.38 -9.82 -8.64
N VAL A 40 9.92 -10.83 -9.31
CA VAL A 40 10.50 -12.01 -8.64
C VAL A 40 11.96 -12.11 -9.06
N PHE A 41 12.85 -12.12 -8.07
CA PHE A 41 14.28 -12.28 -8.28
C PHE A 41 14.86 -13.29 -7.31
N SER A 42 15.49 -14.34 -7.85
CA SER A 42 16.14 -15.40 -7.05
C SER A 42 15.24 -16.01 -5.95
N GLY A 43 13.94 -16.22 -6.26
CA GLY A 43 12.97 -16.75 -5.30
C GLY A 43 12.43 -15.74 -4.28
N THR A 44 12.91 -14.50 -4.29
CA THR A 44 12.36 -13.40 -3.50
C THR A 44 11.33 -12.64 -4.32
N THR A 45 10.13 -12.47 -3.79
CA THR A 45 9.07 -11.66 -4.40
C THR A 45 9.09 -10.27 -3.81
N THR A 46 9.15 -9.25 -4.67
CA THR A 46 9.01 -7.84 -4.28
C THR A 46 7.77 -7.26 -4.94
N LEU A 47 6.84 -6.74 -4.14
CA LEU A 47 5.64 -6.06 -4.61
C LEU A 47 5.65 -4.62 -4.10
N ILE A 48 5.44 -3.66 -4.99
CA ILE A 48 5.30 -2.24 -4.65
C ILE A 48 3.84 -1.87 -4.92
N ALA A 49 3.12 -1.43 -3.89
CA ALA A 49 1.75 -0.98 -3.97
C ALA A 49 1.69 0.53 -3.72
N VAL A 50 0.98 1.26 -4.60
CA VAL A 50 0.77 2.70 -4.48
C VAL A 50 -0.70 2.96 -4.17
N TYR A 51 -0.96 3.65 -3.08
CA TYR A 51 -2.28 4.09 -2.62
C TYR A 51 -2.33 5.61 -2.76
N MET A 52 -3.31 6.14 -3.47
CA MET A 52 -3.41 7.55 -3.80
C MET A 52 -4.86 8.02 -3.69
N ASN A 53 -5.04 9.09 -2.92
CA ASN A 53 -6.33 9.74 -2.75
C ASN A 53 -6.78 10.42 -4.04
N LYS A 54 -8.07 10.76 -4.11
CA LYS A 54 -8.66 11.37 -5.30
C LYS A 54 -8.00 12.70 -5.70
N ASP A 55 -7.45 13.44 -4.74
CA ASP A 55 -6.77 14.71 -4.99
C ASP A 55 -5.38 14.56 -5.62
N MET A 56 -4.83 13.34 -5.70
CA MET A 56 -3.50 13.01 -6.25
C MET A 56 -2.31 13.66 -5.53
N THR A 57 -2.55 14.41 -4.43
CA THR A 57 -1.52 15.07 -3.63
C THR A 57 -1.16 14.30 -2.37
N GLN A 58 -2.06 13.40 -1.96
CA GLN A 58 -1.94 12.53 -0.80
C GLN A 58 -1.79 11.08 -1.26
N PHE A 59 -0.67 10.45 -0.93
CA PHE A 59 -0.40 9.07 -1.33
C PHE A 59 0.55 8.34 -0.38
N ALA A 60 0.53 7.02 -0.45
CA ALA A 60 1.48 6.14 0.21
C ALA A 60 2.02 5.10 -0.77
N THR A 61 3.28 4.76 -0.62
CA THR A 61 3.93 3.65 -1.31
C THR A 61 4.36 2.62 -0.27
N ILE A 62 3.94 1.37 -0.45
CA ILE A 62 4.28 0.28 0.46
C ILE A 62 4.98 -0.80 -0.36
N THR A 63 6.18 -1.17 0.10
CA THR A 63 6.96 -2.27 -0.49
C THR A 63 6.80 -3.50 0.38
N PHE A 64 6.53 -4.62 -0.27
CA PHE A 64 6.43 -5.94 0.33
C PHE A 64 7.57 -6.79 -0.19
N THR A 65 8.19 -7.55 0.70
CA THR A 65 9.15 -8.60 0.35
C THR A 65 8.61 -9.92 0.91
N ASN A 66 8.42 -10.92 0.05
CA ASN A 66 7.83 -12.21 0.41
C ASN A 66 6.51 -12.07 1.19
N ASN A 67 5.59 -11.24 0.68
CA ASN A 67 4.27 -10.95 1.26
C ASN A 67 4.30 -10.26 2.65
N ALA A 68 5.39 -9.59 3.01
CA ALA A 68 5.50 -8.84 4.26
C ALA A 68 6.00 -7.41 3.99
N VAL A 69 5.38 -6.40 4.62
CA VAL A 69 5.85 -5.01 4.52
C VAL A 69 7.31 -4.92 4.92
N SER A 70 8.15 -4.50 3.97
CA SER A 70 9.58 -4.26 4.13
C SER A 70 9.93 -2.77 4.15
N SER A 71 9.13 -1.93 3.49
CA SER A 71 9.22 -0.46 3.60
C SER A 71 7.88 0.22 3.34
N LYS A 72 7.73 1.44 3.86
CA LYS A 72 6.56 2.30 3.64
C LYS A 72 7.00 3.75 3.61
N THR A 73 6.44 4.52 2.68
CA THR A 73 6.59 5.97 2.59
C THR A 73 5.22 6.60 2.35
N GLU A 74 5.02 7.81 2.85
CA GLU A 74 3.81 8.60 2.61
C GLU A 74 4.16 10.02 2.17
N THR A 75 3.19 10.68 1.58
CA THR A 75 3.27 12.11 1.23
C THR A 75 1.94 12.76 1.55
N ASN A 76 2.01 13.78 2.42
CA ASN A 76 0.92 14.68 2.80
C ASN A 76 -0.33 14.01 3.41
N LEU A 77 -0.25 12.76 3.89
CA LEU A 77 -1.40 12.13 4.53
C LEU A 77 -1.82 12.89 5.80
N LYS A 78 -3.13 12.88 6.06
CA LYS A 78 -3.75 13.54 7.21
C LYS A 78 -4.56 12.57 8.05
#